data_AF-A0AA45N2R0-F1
#
_entry.id   AF-A0AA45N2R0-F1
#
_cell.length_a   1.000
_cell.length_b   1.000
_cell.length_c   1.000
_cell.angle_alpha   90.00
_cell.angle_beta   90.00
_cell.angle_gamma   90.00
#
_symmetry.space_group_name_H-M   'P 1'
#
loop_
_entity.id
_entity.type
_entity.pdbx_description
1 polymer ?
#
loop_
_entity_poly.entity_id
_entity_poly.type
_entity_poly.pdbx_seq_one_letter_code
_entity_poly.pdbx_strand_id
1 'polypeptide(L)'
;MSRRWTFVALLVTVTLLASYWLGEHNTELVSIDGLLAGLPAAAVLPFMLWSWRKWGALLAPFAILFVSIAVWLGGAIEGIYAQNECVGHGEEARVALAKHHASHGRYPASLSELDESLPCKVILPPGVLHYELTSTGYHMWFGDKLVSHDATEGQPFIAHK
;
A
#
# COMPACT_ATOMS: atom_id res chain seq x y z
N MET A 1 30.64 -3.28 -14.74
CA MET A 1 29.23 -3.69 -14.99
C MET A 1 28.65 -2.74 -16.03
N SER A 2 28.18 -3.23 -17.19
CA SER A 2 27.79 -2.33 -18.30
C SER A 2 26.53 -1.52 -17.96
N ARG A 3 26.45 -0.25 -18.39
CA ARG A 3 25.30 0.67 -18.20
C ARG A 3 23.92 0.03 -18.45
N ARG A 4 23.83 -0.94 -19.37
CA ARG A 4 22.60 -1.71 -19.66
C ARG A 4 22.10 -2.57 -18.49
N TRP A 5 22.99 -3.20 -17.74
CA TRP A 5 22.63 -4.04 -16.58
C TRP A 5 22.09 -3.21 -15.43
N THR A 6 22.65 -2.02 -15.22
CA THR A 6 22.14 -1.07 -14.23
C THR A 6 20.71 -0.66 -14.56
N PHE A 7 20.40 -0.39 -15.84
CA PHE A 7 19.04 -0.07 -16.26
C PHE A 7 18.07 -1.24 -16.09
N VAL A 8 18.47 -2.45 -16.47
CA VAL A 8 17.65 -3.66 -16.28
C VAL A 8 17.36 -3.90 -14.81
N ALA A 9 18.38 -3.83 -13.95
CA ALA A 9 18.22 -4.00 -12.51
C ALA A 9 17.29 -2.93 -11.93
N LEU A 10 17.49 -1.66 -12.28
CA LEU A 10 16.62 -0.57 -11.83
C LEU A 10 15.17 -0.78 -12.26
N LEU A 11 14.94 -1.14 -13.52
CA LEU A 11 13.59 -1.39 -14.06
C LEU A 11 12.89 -2.53 -13.31
N VAL A 12 13.59 -3.65 -13.09
CA VAL A 12 13.05 -4.78 -12.33
C VAL A 12 12.73 -4.35 -10.90
N THR A 13 13.67 -3.71 -10.20
CA THR A 13 13.45 -3.26 -8.81
C THR A 13 12.25 -2.32 -8.70
N VAL A 14 12.13 -1.32 -9.57
CA VAL A 14 10.99 -0.39 -9.58
C VAL A 14 9.68 -1.14 -9.85
N THR A 15 9.69 -2.09 -10.78
CA THR A 15 8.50 -2.89 -11.11
C THR A 15 8.05 -3.74 -9.92
N LEU A 16 8.98 -4.36 -9.20
CA LEU A 16 8.65 -5.17 -8.02
C LEU A 16 8.16 -4.30 -6.86
N LEU A 17 8.79 -3.15 -6.61
CA LEU A 17 8.32 -2.20 -5.60
C LEU A 17 6.92 -1.67 -5.92
N ALA A 18 6.66 -1.32 -7.19
CA ALA A 18 5.33 -0.89 -7.62
C ALA A 18 4.30 -2.02 -7.51
N SER A 19 4.68 -3.27 -7.85
CA SER A 19 3.79 -4.44 -7.71
C SER A 19 3.42 -4.67 -6.24
N TYR A 20 4.41 -4.58 -5.34
CA TYR A 20 4.19 -4.72 -3.90
C TYR A 20 3.30 -3.61 -3.37
N TRP A 21 3.62 -2.35 -3.70
CA TRP A 21 2.85 -1.16 -3.29
C TRP A 21 1.39 -1.25 -3.73
N LEU A 22 1.15 -1.63 -4.98
CA LEU A 22 -0.20 -1.82 -5.51
C LEU A 22 -0.94 -2.97 -4.84
N GLY A 23 -0.24 -4.06 -4.48
CA GLY A 23 -0.81 -5.15 -3.69
C GLY A 23 -1.27 -4.65 -2.33
N GLU A 24 -0.38 -3.97 -1.62
CA GLU A 24 -0.64 -3.46 -0.27
C GLU A 24 -1.84 -2.50 -0.18
N HIS A 25 -2.10 -1.75 -1.24
CA HIS A 25 -3.21 -0.79 -1.31
C HIS A 25 -4.44 -1.31 -2.05
N ASN A 26 -4.42 -2.56 -2.52
CA ASN A 26 -5.58 -3.22 -3.12
C ASN A 26 -5.84 -4.54 -2.39
N THR A 27 -6.91 -4.58 -1.60
CA THR A 27 -7.29 -5.78 -0.85
C THR A 27 -7.95 -6.87 -1.68
N GLU A 28 -8.18 -6.62 -2.97
CA GLU A 28 -8.64 -7.62 -3.92
C GLU A 28 -7.49 -8.56 -4.30
N LEU A 29 -7.58 -9.86 -3.98
CA LEU A 29 -6.61 -10.91 -4.32
C LEU A 29 -6.24 -11.01 -5.83
N VAL A 30 -7.05 -10.44 -6.71
CA VAL A 30 -6.76 -10.34 -8.15
C VAL A 30 -7.33 -9.02 -8.66
N SER A 31 -6.45 -8.05 -8.94
CA SER A 31 -6.84 -6.80 -9.60
C SER A 31 -6.19 -6.67 -10.97
N ILE A 32 -6.91 -6.02 -11.90
CA ILE A 32 -6.35 -5.70 -13.22
C ILE A 32 -5.11 -4.80 -13.07
N ASP A 33 -5.12 -3.90 -12.09
CA ASP A 33 -4.02 -2.98 -11.82
C ASP A 33 -2.72 -3.71 -11.45
N GLY A 34 -2.81 -4.79 -10.67
CA GLY A 34 -1.66 -5.65 -10.36
C GLY A 34 -1.06 -6.33 -11.58
N LEU A 35 -1.90 -6.75 -12.53
CA LEU A 35 -1.44 -7.32 -13.81
C LEU A 35 -0.78 -6.27 -14.71
N LEU A 36 -1.29 -5.04 -14.72
CA LEU A 36 -0.75 -3.94 -15.51
C LEU A 36 0.62 -3.47 -15.01
N ALA A 37 0.90 -3.59 -13.70
CA ALA A 37 2.16 -3.16 -13.09
C ALA A 37 3.40 -3.87 -13.69
N GLY A 38 3.28 -5.14 -14.08
CA GLY A 38 4.38 -5.93 -14.66
C GLY A 38 4.60 -5.72 -16.17
N LEU A 39 3.63 -5.15 -16.88
CA LEU A 39 3.66 -5.04 -18.35
C LEU A 39 4.81 -4.16 -18.90
N PRO A 40 5.15 -3.00 -18.30
CA PRO A 40 6.22 -2.17 -18.82
C PRO A 40 7.57 -2.90 -18.83
N ALA A 41 7.90 -3.62 -17.74
CA ALA A 41 9.11 -4.41 -17.69
C ALA A 41 9.07 -5.59 -18.65
N ALA A 42 7.94 -6.30 -18.73
CA ALA A 42 7.74 -7.41 -19.65
C ALA A 42 7.91 -6.99 -21.13
N ALA A 43 7.52 -5.76 -21.49
CA ALA A 43 7.67 -5.23 -22.85
C ALA A 43 9.11 -4.78 -23.18
N VAL A 44 9.84 -4.24 -22.21
CA VAL A 44 11.18 -3.64 -22.42
C VAL A 44 12.31 -4.68 -22.32
N LEU A 45 12.18 -5.67 -21.43
CA LEU A 45 13.22 -6.67 -21.16
C LEU A 45 13.63 -7.49 -22.40
N PRO A 46 12.71 -7.96 -23.28
CA PRO A 46 13.09 -8.70 -24.48
C PRO A 46 14.00 -7.90 -25.41
N PHE A 47 13.72 -6.61 -25.61
CA PHE A 47 14.49 -5.75 -26.50
C PHE A 47 15.89 -5.50 -25.96
N MET A 48 16.03 -5.38 -24.64
CA MET A 48 17.33 -5.20 -23.98
C MET A 48 18.16 -6.48 -23.92
N LEU A 49 17.52 -7.65 -23.82
CA LEU A 49 18.19 -8.96 -23.68
C LEU A 49 18.38 -9.69 -25.02
N TRP A 50 17.75 -9.21 -26.10
CA TRP A 50 17.79 -9.81 -27.44
C TRP A 50 19.21 -10.08 -27.93
N SER A 51 20.16 -9.19 -27.61
CA SER A 51 21.53 -9.26 -28.12
C SER A 51 22.37 -10.41 -27.56
N TRP A 52 21.93 -11.12 -26.51
CA TRP A 52 22.79 -12.05 -25.77
C TRP A 52 22.29 -13.50 -25.67
N ARG A 53 20.97 -13.76 -25.71
CA ARG A 53 20.44 -15.14 -25.82
C ARG A 53 18.95 -15.11 -26.16
N LYS A 54 18.58 -15.59 -27.35
CA LYS A 54 17.18 -15.61 -27.86
C LYS A 54 16.21 -16.26 -26.86
N TRP A 55 16.63 -17.32 -26.19
CA TRP A 55 15.84 -18.00 -25.16
C TRP A 55 15.63 -17.17 -23.88
N GLY A 56 16.64 -16.41 -23.45
CA GLY A 56 16.53 -15.53 -22.29
C GLY A 56 15.57 -14.36 -22.55
N ALA A 57 15.60 -13.81 -23.77
CA ALA A 57 14.67 -12.76 -24.19
C ALA A 57 13.21 -13.25 -24.28
N LEU A 58 12.98 -14.54 -24.59
CA LEU A 58 11.64 -15.13 -24.65
C LEU A 58 11.05 -15.43 -23.26
N LEU A 59 11.87 -15.91 -22.32
CA LEU A 59 11.39 -16.31 -20.99
C LEU A 59 11.35 -15.16 -19.97
N ALA A 60 12.15 -14.11 -20.16
CA ALA A 60 12.23 -12.99 -19.23
C ALA A 60 10.88 -12.28 -18.96
N PRO A 61 10.00 -12.03 -19.96
CA PRO A 61 8.68 -11.44 -19.73
C PRO A 61 7.77 -12.28 -18.84
N PHE A 62 7.75 -13.60 -19.06
CA PHE A 62 6.94 -14.50 -18.26
C PHE A 62 7.48 -14.61 -16.84
N ALA A 63 8.81 -14.65 -16.69
CA ALA A 63 9.44 -14.66 -15.38
C ALA A 63 9.15 -13.37 -14.60
N ILE A 64 9.29 -12.18 -15.22
CA ILE A 64 9.00 -10.92 -14.52
C ILE A 64 7.52 -10.81 -14.17
N LEU A 65 6.61 -11.20 -15.07
CA LEU A 65 5.17 -11.17 -14.79
C LEU A 65 4.82 -12.10 -13.64
N PHE A 66 5.35 -13.33 -13.64
CA PHE A 66 5.13 -14.30 -12.57
C PHE A 66 5.62 -13.77 -11.22
N VAL A 67 6.83 -13.21 -11.18
CA VAL A 67 7.39 -12.64 -9.95
C VAL A 67 6.60 -11.40 -9.50
N SER A 68 6.19 -10.52 -10.42
CA SER A 68 5.33 -9.37 -10.11
C SER A 68 4.01 -9.79 -9.47
N ILE A 69 3.35 -10.84 -9.99
CA ILE A 69 2.11 -11.38 -9.40
C ILE A 69 2.38 -11.93 -7.99
N ALA A 70 3.47 -12.66 -7.78
CA ALA A 70 3.82 -13.19 -6.46
C ALA A 70 4.10 -12.06 -5.45
N VAL A 71 4.81 -11.02 -5.88
CA VAL A 71 5.12 -9.84 -5.04
C VAL A 71 3.86 -9.02 -4.74
N TRP A 72 2.97 -8.88 -5.73
CA TRP A 72 1.66 -8.25 -5.56
C TRP A 72 0.82 -9.03 -4.54
N LEU A 73 0.78 -10.36 -4.61
CA LEU A 73 0.05 -11.21 -3.64
C LEU A 73 0.59 -11.02 -2.22
N GLY A 74 1.92 -10.92 -2.08
CA GLY A 74 2.56 -10.62 -0.81
C GLY A 74 2.08 -9.29 -0.23
N GLY A 75 2.08 -8.23 -1.04
CA GLY A 75 1.55 -6.92 -0.64
C GLY A 75 0.07 -6.98 -0.25
N ALA A 76 -0.76 -7.64 -1.06
CA ALA A 76 -2.20 -7.73 -0.80
C ALA A 76 -2.54 -8.47 0.51
N ILE A 77 -1.78 -9.50 0.86
CA ILE A 77 -1.92 -10.20 2.14
C ILE A 77 -1.63 -9.25 3.30
N GLU A 78 -0.54 -8.49 3.23
CA GLU A 78 -0.19 -7.49 4.26
C GLU A 78 -1.24 -6.38 4.35
N GLY A 79 -1.75 -5.89 3.22
CA GLY A 79 -2.84 -4.91 3.17
C GLY A 79 -4.13 -5.42 3.84
N ILE A 80 -4.49 -6.69 3.61
CA ILE A 80 -5.63 -7.34 4.28
C ILE A 80 -5.38 -7.45 5.79
N TYR A 81 -4.18 -7.82 6.23
CA TYR A 81 -3.85 -7.85 7.66
C TYR A 81 -3.95 -6.46 8.30
N ALA A 82 -3.40 -5.43 7.66
CA ALA A 82 -3.47 -4.06 8.14
C ALA A 82 -4.92 -3.56 8.21
N GLN A 83 -5.77 -3.87 7.23
CA GLN A 83 -7.20 -3.56 7.30
C GLN A 83 -7.92 -4.29 8.43
N ASN A 84 -7.66 -5.59 8.62
CA ASN A 84 -8.28 -6.36 9.70
C ASN A 84 -7.82 -5.86 11.08
N GLU A 85 -6.55 -5.48 11.22
CA GLU A 85 -6.04 -4.81 12.40
C GLU A 85 -6.79 -3.50 12.66
N CYS A 86 -7.09 -2.74 11.60
CA CYS A 86 -7.90 -1.52 11.68
C CYS A 86 -9.33 -1.77 12.17
N VAL A 87 -9.96 -2.85 11.71
CA VAL A 87 -11.29 -3.24 12.20
C VAL A 87 -11.25 -3.60 13.69
N GLY A 88 -10.20 -4.30 14.15
CA GLY A 88 -10.06 -4.73 15.54
C GLY A 88 -9.61 -3.64 16.51
N HIS A 89 -8.70 -2.77 16.05
CA HIS A 89 -7.94 -1.84 16.89
C HIS A 89 -8.09 -0.37 16.49
N GLY A 90 -8.89 -0.03 15.47
CA GLY A 90 -9.06 1.35 15.01
C GLY A 90 -9.48 2.32 16.12
N GLU A 91 -10.25 1.85 17.10
CA GLU A 91 -10.66 2.63 18.27
C GLU A 91 -9.47 3.09 19.14
N GLU A 92 -8.37 2.34 19.16
CA GLU A 92 -7.15 2.74 19.88
C GLU A 92 -6.55 4.02 19.29
N ALA A 93 -6.60 4.19 17.96
CA ALA A 93 -6.17 5.42 17.31
C ALA A 93 -7.06 6.62 17.71
N ARG A 94 -8.37 6.40 17.87
CA ARG A 94 -9.31 7.42 18.35
C ARG A 94 -9.02 7.83 19.80
N VAL A 95 -8.71 6.86 20.66
CA VAL A 95 -8.30 7.09 22.05
C VAL A 95 -6.98 7.85 22.12
N ALA A 96 -6.00 7.51 21.28
CA ALA A 96 -4.73 8.20 21.19
C ALA A 96 -4.90 9.68 20.78
N LEU A 97 -5.80 9.97 19.83
CA LEU A 97 -6.16 11.35 19.46
C LEU A 97 -6.79 12.11 20.62
N ALA A 98 -7.74 11.50 21.33
CA ALA A 98 -8.38 12.13 22.48
C ALA A 98 -7.37 12.43 23.61
N LYS A 99 -6.41 11.52 23.84
CA LYS A 99 -5.32 11.71 24.80
C LYS A 99 -4.36 12.83 24.38
N HIS A 100 -4.02 12.92 23.09
CA HIS A 100 -3.21 14.01 22.56
C HIS A 100 -3.92 15.36 22.74
N HIS A 101 -5.22 15.42 22.42
CA HIS A 101 -6.02 16.62 22.64
C HIS A 101 -6.10 17.02 24.12
N ALA A 102 -6.31 16.06 25.02
CA ALA A 102 -6.35 16.33 26.46
C ALA A 102 -5.01 16.87 27.03
N SER A 103 -3.88 16.45 26.44
CA SER A 103 -2.54 16.86 26.90
C SER A 103 -2.05 18.17 26.27
N HIS A 104 -2.41 18.44 25.01
CA HIS A 104 -1.90 19.60 24.25
C HIS A 104 -2.94 20.69 24.02
N GLY A 105 -4.21 20.43 24.32
CA GLY A 105 -5.33 21.33 24.04
C GLY A 105 -5.68 21.47 22.55
N ARG A 106 -5.14 20.59 21.70
CA ARG A 106 -5.40 20.55 20.25
C ARG A 106 -5.28 19.13 19.70
N TYR A 107 -5.98 18.82 18.63
CA TYR A 107 -5.74 17.61 17.85
C TYR A 107 -4.44 17.76 17.05
N PRO A 108 -3.74 16.65 16.75
CA PRO A 108 -2.53 16.70 15.95
C PRO A 108 -2.84 17.10 14.49
N ALA A 109 -1.89 17.72 13.79
CA ALA A 109 -2.11 18.02 12.37
C ALA A 109 -1.98 16.77 11.49
N SER A 110 -1.28 15.74 11.99
CA SER A 110 -1.11 14.45 11.32
C SER A 110 -0.99 13.32 12.34
N LEU A 111 -1.35 12.10 11.93
CA LEU A 111 -1.22 10.90 12.76
C LEU A 111 0.23 10.62 13.22
N SER A 112 1.24 11.13 12.51
CA SER A 112 2.64 10.99 12.90
C SER A 112 3.06 11.84 14.10
N GLU A 113 2.23 12.78 14.57
CA GLU A 113 2.46 13.54 15.82
C GLU A 113 2.03 12.76 17.07
N LEU A 114 1.41 11.58 16.92
CA LEU A 114 1.08 10.72 18.05
C LEU A 114 2.32 9.96 18.50
N ASP A 115 2.59 9.96 19.82
CA ASP A 115 3.73 9.26 20.42
C ASP A 115 3.56 7.72 20.42
N GLU A 116 2.36 7.25 20.09
CA GLU A 116 1.97 5.84 20.14
C GLU A 116 2.02 5.21 18.74
N SER A 117 2.46 3.95 18.65
CA SER A 117 2.38 3.19 17.39
C SER A 117 0.92 2.93 17.04
N LEU A 118 0.43 3.59 16.00
CA LEU A 118 -0.92 3.38 15.51
C LEU A 118 -1.09 2.00 14.85
N PRO A 119 -2.27 1.38 15.00
CA PRO A 119 -2.62 0.16 14.27
C PRO A 119 -2.74 0.44 12.77
N CYS A 120 -2.94 -0.62 11.98
CA CYS A 120 -3.17 -0.57 10.52
C CYS A 120 -1.96 -0.11 9.71
N LYS A 121 -0.77 -0.47 10.18
CA LYS A 121 0.45 -0.06 9.51
C LYS A 121 0.75 -0.98 8.34
N VAL A 122 0.92 -0.37 7.18
CA VAL A 122 1.50 -0.99 5.99
C VAL A 122 3.00 -0.67 5.89
N ILE A 123 3.73 -1.53 5.18
CA ILE A 123 5.16 -1.40 4.95
C ILE A 123 5.46 -0.18 4.08
N LEU A 124 4.76 -0.01 2.96
CA LEU A 124 4.92 1.16 2.10
C LEU A 124 3.81 2.18 2.34
N PRO A 125 4.14 3.48 2.41
CA PRO A 125 3.15 4.53 2.60
C PRO A 125 2.32 4.76 1.33
N PRO A 126 1.11 5.36 1.44
CA PRO A 126 0.46 5.83 2.67
C PRO A 126 -0.08 4.69 3.57
N GLY A 127 -0.41 5.00 4.82
CA GLY A 127 -1.08 4.05 5.73
C GLY A 127 -2.50 3.70 5.24
N VAL A 128 -3.07 2.60 5.76
CA VAL A 128 -4.48 2.23 5.52
C VAL A 128 -5.45 3.18 6.22
N LEU A 129 -5.05 3.69 7.39
CA LEU A 129 -5.83 4.62 8.18
C LEU A 129 -5.56 6.05 7.72
N HIS A 130 -6.63 6.71 7.28
CA HIS A 130 -6.61 8.11 6.89
C HIS A 130 -7.16 8.99 8.02
N TYR A 131 -6.65 10.22 8.06
CA TYR A 131 -6.99 11.21 9.07
C TYR A 131 -6.97 12.60 8.44
N GLU A 132 -8.00 13.37 8.76
CA GLU A 132 -8.09 14.77 8.38
C GLU A 132 -8.61 15.59 9.55
N LEU A 133 -7.91 16.68 9.86
CA LEU A 133 -8.37 17.66 10.83
C LEU A 133 -9.48 18.51 10.22
N THR A 134 -10.58 18.68 10.94
CA THR A 134 -11.72 19.50 10.51
C THR A 134 -11.85 20.75 11.39
N SER A 135 -12.74 21.68 11.04
CA SER A 135 -12.99 22.86 11.86
C SER A 135 -13.59 22.56 13.24
N THR A 136 -14.19 21.38 13.40
CA THR A 136 -14.92 20.98 14.62
C THR A 136 -14.31 19.79 15.33
N GLY A 137 -13.17 19.25 14.87
CA GLY A 137 -12.58 18.02 15.41
C GLY A 137 -11.74 17.32 14.34
N TYR A 138 -12.00 16.05 14.08
CA TYR A 138 -11.33 15.28 13.03
C TYR A 138 -12.28 14.29 12.35
N HIS A 139 -11.84 13.81 11.19
CA HIS A 139 -12.41 12.69 10.47
C HIS A 139 -11.34 11.61 10.28
N MET A 140 -11.70 10.36 10.56
CA MET A 140 -10.85 9.21 10.30
C MET A 140 -11.60 8.21 9.46
N TRP A 141 -10.92 7.63 8.49
CA TRP A 141 -11.53 6.60 7.68
C TRP A 141 -10.51 5.56 7.21
N PHE A 142 -10.98 4.36 6.99
CA PHE A 142 -10.25 3.30 6.31
C PHE A 142 -11.26 2.39 5.61
N GLY A 143 -10.84 1.69 4.57
CA GLY A 143 -11.75 0.79 3.88
C GLY A 143 -11.21 0.33 2.54
N ASP A 144 -12.09 -0.36 1.82
CA ASP A 144 -11.88 -0.77 0.44
C ASP A 144 -13.05 -0.31 -0.44
N LYS A 145 -13.17 -0.87 -1.65
CA LYS A 145 -14.23 -0.52 -2.60
C LYS A 145 -15.63 -1.01 -2.17
N LEU A 146 -15.72 -1.89 -1.18
CA LEU A 146 -16.97 -2.53 -0.74
C LEU A 146 -17.45 -1.99 0.60
N VAL A 147 -16.53 -1.67 1.50
CA VAL A 147 -16.83 -1.20 2.85
C VAL A 147 -15.88 -0.08 3.24
N SER A 148 -16.45 1.04 3.69
CA SER A 148 -15.73 2.12 4.37
C SER A 148 -16.07 2.11 5.85
N HIS A 149 -15.09 2.40 6.70
CA HIS A 149 -15.26 2.60 8.13
C HIS A 149 -14.89 4.04 8.44
N ASP A 150 -15.84 4.80 8.96
CA ASP A 150 -15.68 6.22 9.22
C ASP A 150 -15.89 6.52 10.71
N ALA A 151 -15.07 7.39 11.27
CA ALA A 151 -15.15 7.85 12.66
C ALA A 151 -14.91 9.36 12.76
N THR A 152 -15.48 9.95 13.80
CA THR A 152 -15.26 11.36 14.15
C THR A 152 -14.92 11.47 15.64
N GLU A 153 -14.67 12.69 16.11
CA GLU A 153 -14.48 12.95 17.54
C GLU A 153 -15.60 12.35 18.42
N GLY A 154 -16.86 12.53 18.00
CA GLY A 154 -18.03 12.14 18.77
C GLY A 154 -18.62 10.77 18.41
N GLN A 155 -18.14 10.12 17.35
CA GLN A 155 -18.71 8.86 16.86
C GLN A 155 -17.61 7.81 16.64
N PRO A 156 -17.80 6.57 17.14
CA PRO A 156 -16.87 5.47 16.88
C PRO A 156 -16.90 5.08 15.40
N PHE A 157 -15.99 4.19 14.99
CA PHE A 157 -16.00 3.64 13.64
C PHE A 157 -17.31 2.92 13.31
N ILE A 158 -17.98 3.39 12.25
CA ILE A 158 -19.20 2.77 11.71
C ILE A 158 -18.92 2.31 10.29
N ALA A 159 -19.34 1.09 9.96
CA ALA A 159 -19.19 0.52 8.62
C ALA A 159 -20.31 1.01 7.68
N HIS A 160 -19.91 1.44 6.48
CA HIS A 160 -20.74 1.91 5.39
C HIS A 160 -20.45 1.10 4.12
N LYS A 161 -21.44 0.94 3.24
CA LYS A 161 -21.31 0.28 1.93
C LYS A 161 -21.57 1.27 0.80
#